data_AF-A0A356T1L5-F1
#
_entry.id   AF-A0A356T1L5-F1
#
_cell.length_a   1.000
_cell.length_b   1.000
_cell.length_c   1.000
_cell.angle_alpha   90.00
_cell.angle_beta   90.00
_cell.angle_gamma   90.00
#
_symmetry.space_group_name_H-M   'P 1'
#
loop_
_entity.id
_entity.type
_entity.pdbx_description
1 polymer ?
#
loop_
_entity_poly.entity_id
_entity_poly.type
_entity_poly.pdbx_seq_one_letter_code
_entity_poly.pdbx_strand_id
1 'polypeptide(L)'
;EVEDALGALVQSSPERFPMGLGTIAERMGDVRYGAAVEGDEVTPAERERLLRALADAPLLEGRLISRDRTLTVVALLLDERVEDHLVMQDTVEHIDEWLEAHPPPSGVNVHRGGLPHLFNSIVVKMAHDNFRIVPLTLLVCLVLLYLSFRWVPGTFLPVVAVGLSAIMVIGAMALAGETMNVINNIIPPLLIIIGVSDSIHLIGRYREELDHASSKMEAARNTVRAMAVACFLTSITTAVGLASLVVSQTAMLQRFGVIAGIGVLIAYVVTIGFLPPAMTLFAPPLPPRERKRITLRRKRAKDEGPRADRGLLERAIVVLTAKILRRPWPFIVGAALLMAAFSWMAVRVTVDSALLDEFDEEDEAVVSTLLLEEKLEGVRPLEIMLESDDPARFRDPEVVAAIDETQAWLREQDGVLGTVSMSDYLHETWARIAGDEEARTERFASEAQVAALLTLFGRVEPNPLSSFLTEDGQVARIQVRLADIGAARSIVVIDALR
;
A
#
# COMPACT_ATOMS: atom_id res chain seq x y z
N GLU A 1 -0.56 -46.42 -18.25
CA GLU A 1 -0.29 -44.97 -18.11
C GLU A 1 1.14 -44.67 -17.68
N VAL A 2 1.55 -44.91 -16.42
CA VAL A 2 2.94 -44.61 -15.99
C VAL A 2 3.97 -45.42 -16.78
N GLU A 3 3.74 -46.72 -16.96
CA GLU A 3 4.61 -47.57 -17.77
C GLU A 3 4.68 -47.11 -19.23
N ASP A 4 3.55 -46.68 -19.80
CA ASP A 4 3.48 -46.14 -21.16
C ASP A 4 4.24 -44.80 -21.27
N ALA A 5 4.11 -43.92 -20.28
CA ALA A 5 4.83 -42.66 -20.20
C ALA A 5 6.35 -42.89 -20.09
N LEU A 6 6.79 -43.78 -19.20
CA LEU A 6 8.20 -44.18 -19.10
C LEU A 6 8.69 -44.84 -20.39
N GLY A 7 7.84 -45.63 -21.06
CA GLY A 7 8.14 -46.21 -22.37
C GLY A 7 8.34 -45.15 -23.44
N ALA A 8 7.50 -44.11 -23.48
CA ALA A 8 7.63 -42.98 -24.38
C ALA A 8 8.92 -42.18 -24.14
N LEU A 9 9.30 -42.00 -22.86
CA LEU A 9 10.57 -41.38 -22.49
C LEU A 9 11.77 -42.18 -23.02
N VAL A 10 11.77 -43.50 -22.83
CA VAL A 10 12.82 -44.39 -23.37
C VAL A 10 12.90 -44.30 -24.89
N GLN A 11 11.75 -44.30 -25.58
CA GLN A 11 11.70 -44.22 -27.04
C GLN A 11 12.17 -42.87 -27.58
N SER A 12 11.99 -41.79 -26.82
CA SER A 12 12.42 -40.44 -27.21
C SER A 12 13.94 -40.25 -27.22
N SER A 13 14.70 -41.04 -26.44
CA SER A 13 16.17 -40.99 -26.41
C SER A 13 16.79 -42.38 -26.14
N PRO A 14 16.69 -43.33 -27.09
CA PRO A 14 17.07 -44.73 -26.86
C PRO A 14 18.53 -44.91 -26.41
N GLU A 15 19.42 -44.07 -26.91
CA GLU A 15 20.85 -44.04 -26.55
C GLU A 15 21.10 -43.78 -25.05
N ARG A 16 20.21 -43.08 -24.35
CA ARG A 16 20.32 -42.81 -22.90
C ARG A 16 19.82 -43.95 -22.02
N PHE A 17 19.13 -44.93 -22.62
CA PHE A 17 18.48 -46.06 -21.93
C PHE A 17 18.84 -47.40 -22.59
N PRO A 18 20.10 -47.87 -22.50
CA PRO A 18 20.55 -49.09 -23.16
C PRO A 18 19.81 -50.37 -22.70
N MET A 19 19.24 -50.37 -21.50
CA MET A 19 18.39 -51.45 -20.95
C MET A 19 16.89 -51.10 -20.99
N GLY A 20 16.50 -50.07 -21.76
CA GLY A 20 15.15 -49.52 -21.78
C GLY A 20 14.67 -49.11 -20.38
N LEU A 21 13.45 -49.54 -20.01
CA LEU A 21 12.87 -49.32 -18.68
C LEU A 21 13.75 -49.85 -17.53
N GLY A 22 14.59 -50.86 -17.79
CA GLY A 22 15.55 -51.38 -16.79
C GLY A 22 16.57 -50.33 -16.35
N THR A 23 16.99 -49.44 -17.26
CA THR A 23 17.89 -48.32 -16.95
C THR A 23 17.22 -47.31 -16.02
N ILE A 24 15.93 -47.02 -16.27
CA ILE A 24 15.13 -46.13 -15.42
C ILE A 24 14.96 -46.76 -14.04
N ALA A 25 14.66 -48.05 -13.96
CA ALA A 25 14.51 -48.76 -12.70
C ALA A 25 15.82 -48.79 -11.87
N GLU A 26 16.98 -48.87 -12.53
CA GLU A 26 18.30 -48.77 -11.88
C GLU A 26 18.54 -47.36 -11.34
N ARG A 27 18.32 -46.32 -12.15
CA ARG A 27 18.53 -44.91 -11.74
C ARG A 27 17.54 -44.44 -10.67
N MET A 28 16.28 -44.82 -10.81
CA MET A 28 15.20 -44.44 -9.88
C MET A 28 15.10 -45.36 -8.67
N GLY A 29 15.71 -46.56 -8.72
CA GLY A 29 15.68 -47.53 -7.62
C GLY A 29 16.39 -47.05 -6.35
N ASP A 30 17.36 -46.14 -6.49
CA ASP A 30 18.07 -45.49 -5.38
C ASP A 30 17.37 -44.22 -4.87
N VAL A 31 16.32 -43.75 -5.56
CA VAL A 31 15.54 -42.57 -5.14
C VAL A 31 14.62 -42.96 -3.99
N ARG A 32 15.06 -42.67 -2.77
CA ARG A 32 14.26 -42.89 -1.56
C ARG A 32 13.39 -41.66 -1.26
N TYR A 33 12.08 -41.86 -1.26
CA TYR A 33 11.12 -40.89 -0.74
C TYR A 33 11.01 -41.10 0.77
N GLY A 34 11.38 -40.08 1.54
CA GLY A 34 11.36 -40.12 3.01
C GLY A 34 11.76 -38.78 3.60
N ALA A 35 11.60 -38.63 4.92
CA ALA A 35 12.06 -37.44 5.61
C ALA A 35 13.59 -37.34 5.51
N ALA A 36 14.11 -36.17 5.16
CA ALA A 36 15.56 -35.94 5.09
C ALA A 36 16.23 -35.98 6.48
N VAL A 37 15.44 -35.75 7.52
CA VAL A 37 15.81 -35.81 8.94
C VAL A 37 14.71 -36.56 9.66
N GLU A 38 15.07 -37.53 10.50
CA GLU A 38 14.13 -38.25 11.36
C GLU A 38 14.31 -37.80 12.83
N GLY A 39 13.27 -37.22 13.43
CA GLY A 39 13.31 -36.69 14.80
C GLY A 39 13.79 -35.24 14.88
N ASP A 40 14.21 -34.81 16.07
CA ASP A 40 14.47 -33.40 16.39
C ASP A 40 15.96 -32.99 16.27
N GLU A 41 16.88 -33.94 16.06
CA GLU A 41 18.31 -33.70 15.93
C GLU A 41 18.83 -34.12 14.57
N VAL A 42 19.65 -33.28 13.93
CA VAL A 42 20.29 -33.58 12.65
C VAL A 42 21.64 -34.27 12.90
N THR A 43 21.73 -35.55 12.57
CA THR A 43 23.01 -36.28 12.66
C THR A 43 24.00 -35.79 11.59
N PRO A 44 25.32 -35.94 11.79
CA PRO A 44 26.32 -35.57 10.78
C PRO A 44 26.10 -36.27 9.43
N ALA A 45 25.62 -37.51 9.45
CA ALA A 45 25.32 -38.28 8.25
C ALA A 45 24.07 -37.78 7.52
N GLU A 46 23.04 -37.35 8.24
CA GLU A 46 21.87 -36.68 7.65
C GLU A 46 22.24 -35.33 7.08
N ARG A 47 23.04 -34.53 7.80
CA ARG A 47 23.58 -33.25 7.29
C ARG A 47 24.31 -33.44 5.97
N GLU A 48 25.20 -34.42 5.87
CA GLU A 48 25.93 -34.69 4.63
C GLU A 48 25.01 -35.18 3.50
N ARG A 49 23.98 -35.96 3.81
CA ARG A 49 22.93 -36.35 2.84
C ARG A 49 22.14 -35.14 2.35
N LEU A 50 21.74 -34.25 3.26
CA LEU A 50 21.02 -33.01 2.94
C LEU A 50 21.87 -32.09 2.05
N LEU A 51 23.15 -31.89 2.39
CA LEU A 51 24.04 -31.06 1.59
C LEU A 51 24.26 -31.60 0.17
N ARG A 52 24.26 -32.92 0.00
CA ARG A 52 24.29 -33.56 -1.33
C ARG A 52 22.98 -33.38 -2.07
N ALA A 53 21.85 -33.67 -1.42
CA ALA A 53 20.52 -33.50 -2.02
C ALA A 53 20.25 -32.04 -2.44
N LEU A 54 20.76 -31.06 -1.68
CA LEU A 54 20.65 -29.64 -2.02
C LEU A 54 21.57 -29.23 -3.18
N ALA A 55 22.77 -29.82 -3.30
CA ALA A 55 23.63 -29.58 -4.45
C ALA A 55 22.98 -30.05 -5.76
N ASP A 56 22.15 -31.10 -5.67
CA ASP A 56 21.46 -31.72 -6.81
C ASP A 56 20.03 -31.16 -7.03
N ALA A 57 19.66 -30.05 -6.37
CA ALA A 57 18.30 -29.49 -6.40
C ALA A 57 18.28 -27.99 -6.77
N PRO A 58 18.60 -27.64 -8.05
CA PRO A 58 18.72 -26.25 -8.49
C PRO A 58 17.42 -25.45 -8.39
N LEU A 59 16.25 -26.11 -8.36
CA LEU A 59 14.94 -25.45 -8.18
C LEU A 59 14.69 -24.93 -6.75
N LEU A 60 15.50 -25.35 -5.77
CA LEU A 60 15.40 -24.88 -4.38
C LEU A 60 16.31 -23.68 -4.12
N GLU A 61 17.46 -23.62 -4.79
CA GLU A 61 18.44 -22.56 -4.66
C GLU A 61 17.89 -21.25 -5.21
N GLY A 62 18.09 -20.15 -4.47
CA GLY A 62 17.49 -18.85 -4.78
C GLY A 62 16.02 -18.72 -4.37
N ARG A 63 15.26 -19.81 -4.20
CA ARG A 63 13.82 -19.73 -3.86
C ARG A 63 13.52 -20.02 -2.41
N LEU A 64 13.99 -21.16 -1.93
CA LEU A 64 13.81 -21.60 -0.54
C LEU A 64 15.12 -21.51 0.25
N ILE A 65 16.26 -21.62 -0.42
CA ILE A 65 17.58 -21.60 0.21
C ILE A 65 18.50 -20.67 -0.57
N SER A 66 19.19 -19.80 0.16
CA SER A 66 20.16 -18.87 -0.43
C SER A 66 21.40 -19.58 -0.96
N ARG A 67 22.05 -19.01 -1.98
CA ARG A 67 23.25 -19.58 -2.61
C ARG A 67 24.42 -19.77 -1.63
N ASP A 68 24.55 -18.87 -0.66
CA ASP A 68 25.57 -18.94 0.39
C ASP A 68 25.16 -19.82 1.60
N ARG A 69 23.95 -20.39 1.56
CA ARG A 69 23.37 -21.27 2.58
C ARG A 69 23.26 -20.62 3.96
N THR A 70 23.13 -19.29 4.02
CA THR A 70 22.98 -18.53 5.27
C THR A 70 21.52 -18.20 5.60
N LEU A 71 20.66 -18.14 4.58
CA LEU A 71 19.23 -17.87 4.66
C LEU A 71 18.41 -19.04 4.09
N THR A 72 17.31 -19.38 4.76
CA THR A 72 16.29 -20.31 4.29
C THR A 72 14.90 -19.75 4.56
N VAL A 73 13.92 -20.11 3.73
CA VAL A 73 12.52 -19.69 3.86
C VAL A 73 11.67 -20.87 4.28
N VAL A 74 10.81 -20.64 5.27
CA VAL A 74 9.68 -21.52 5.59
C VAL A 74 8.43 -20.88 4.98
N ALA A 75 7.95 -21.45 3.88
CA ALA A 75 6.79 -20.91 3.17
C ALA A 75 5.49 -21.38 3.86
N LEU A 76 4.72 -20.42 4.37
CA LEU A 76 3.38 -20.64 4.88
C LEU A 76 2.36 -20.30 3.78
N LEU A 77 1.68 -21.32 3.27
CA LEU A 77 0.60 -21.15 2.30
C LEU A 77 -0.69 -20.85 3.07
N LEU A 78 -1.17 -19.62 2.94
CA LEU A 78 -2.42 -19.18 3.56
C LEU A 78 -3.61 -19.61 2.66
N ASP A 79 -4.70 -20.01 3.30
CA ASP A 79 -5.96 -20.33 2.63
C ASP A 79 -6.55 -19.05 1.97
N GLU A 80 -7.22 -19.19 0.82
CA GLU A 80 -7.83 -18.07 0.09
C GLU A 80 -8.80 -17.25 0.97
N ARG A 81 -9.36 -17.86 2.03
CA ARG A 81 -10.23 -17.17 3.00
C ARG A 81 -9.55 -16.06 3.81
N VAL A 82 -8.21 -15.95 3.75
CA VAL A 82 -7.42 -14.97 4.50
C VAL A 82 -7.31 -13.61 3.76
N GLU A 83 -8.06 -13.37 2.69
CA GLU A 83 -8.11 -12.05 2.01
C GLU A 83 -8.74 -10.93 2.86
N ASP A 84 -9.59 -11.25 3.84
CA ASP A 84 -10.15 -10.26 4.76
C ASP A 84 -9.05 -9.74 5.69
N HIS A 85 -8.89 -8.42 5.76
CA HIS A 85 -7.85 -7.80 6.58
C HIS A 85 -7.93 -8.21 8.07
N LEU A 86 -9.13 -8.37 8.64
CA LEU A 86 -9.28 -8.80 10.03
C LEU A 86 -8.78 -10.24 10.23
N VAL A 87 -9.06 -11.12 9.26
CA VAL A 87 -8.59 -12.52 9.28
C VAL A 87 -7.08 -12.58 9.06
N MET A 88 -6.55 -11.76 8.15
CA MET A 88 -5.10 -11.64 7.91
C MET A 88 -4.37 -11.14 9.16
N GLN A 89 -4.89 -10.10 9.80
CA GLN A 89 -4.31 -9.57 11.03
C GLN A 89 -4.29 -10.64 12.13
N ASP A 90 -5.44 -11.29 12.38
CA ASP A 90 -5.56 -12.37 13.36
C ASP A 90 -4.61 -13.54 13.03
N THR A 91 -4.44 -13.88 11.75
CA THR A 91 -3.52 -14.94 11.31
C THR A 91 -2.06 -14.55 11.58
N VAL A 92 -1.67 -13.32 11.27
CA VAL A 92 -0.31 -12.82 11.52
C VAL A 92 -0.04 -12.74 13.03
N GLU A 93 -1.02 -12.28 13.83
CA GLU A 93 -0.91 -12.24 15.30
C GLU A 93 -0.73 -13.65 15.88
N HIS A 94 -1.49 -14.65 15.42
CA HIS A 94 -1.30 -16.04 15.84
C HIS A 94 0.08 -16.61 15.46
N ILE A 95 0.63 -16.23 14.29
CA ILE A 95 1.98 -16.63 13.89
C ILE A 95 3.01 -16.00 14.84
N ASP A 96 2.83 -14.73 15.18
CA ASP A 96 3.73 -14.01 16.10
C ASP A 96 3.69 -14.62 17.51
N GLU A 97 2.50 -14.87 18.06
CA GLU A 97 2.34 -15.55 19.34
C GLU A 97 2.99 -16.95 19.35
N TRP A 98 2.87 -17.68 18.24
CA TRP A 98 3.50 -19.00 18.10
C TRP A 98 5.03 -18.90 18.09
N LEU A 99 5.59 -17.92 17.37
CA LEU A 99 7.03 -17.68 17.30
C LEU A 99 7.60 -17.22 18.66
N GLU A 100 6.86 -16.41 19.42
CA GLU A 100 7.24 -16.02 20.77
C GLU A 100 7.22 -17.21 21.75
N ALA A 101 6.23 -18.11 21.61
CA ALA A 101 6.13 -19.31 22.42
C ALA A 101 7.18 -20.38 22.05
N HIS A 102 7.69 -20.36 20.80
CA HIS A 102 8.65 -21.33 20.27
C HIS A 102 9.88 -20.60 19.69
N PRO A 103 10.73 -20.01 20.54
CA PRO A 103 11.85 -19.21 20.09
C PRO A 103 12.83 -20.07 19.27
N PRO A 104 13.45 -19.49 18.23
CA PRO A 104 14.38 -20.22 17.37
C PRO A 104 15.63 -20.67 18.16
N PRO A 105 16.31 -21.73 17.68
CA PRO A 105 17.59 -22.17 18.25
C PRO A 105 18.62 -21.04 18.32
N SER A 106 19.52 -21.10 19.30
CA SER A 106 20.57 -20.09 19.47
C SER A 106 21.40 -19.92 18.20
N GLY A 107 21.47 -18.68 17.69
CA GLY A 107 22.21 -18.34 16.47
C GLY A 107 21.36 -18.31 15.19
N VAL A 108 20.05 -18.60 15.28
CA VAL A 108 19.10 -18.46 14.18
C VAL A 108 18.23 -17.23 14.42
N ASN A 109 18.22 -16.31 13.47
CA ASN A 109 17.32 -15.16 13.47
C ASN A 109 16.14 -15.46 12.54
N VAL A 110 14.93 -15.16 12.99
CA VAL A 110 13.71 -15.32 12.20
C VAL A 110 13.26 -13.94 11.74
N HIS A 111 12.99 -13.83 10.44
CA HIS A 111 12.49 -12.63 9.80
C HIS A 111 11.16 -12.93 9.14
N ARG A 112 10.18 -12.04 9.32
CA ARG A 112 8.85 -12.16 8.71
C ARG A 112 8.84 -11.43 7.38
N GLY A 113 8.37 -12.10 6.34
CA GLY A 113 8.39 -11.55 5.00
C GLY A 113 7.26 -12.05 4.14
N GLY A 114 7.24 -11.57 2.89
CA GLY A 114 6.18 -11.87 1.93
C GLY A 114 5.09 -10.79 1.90
N LEU A 115 4.37 -10.77 0.78
CA LEU A 115 3.36 -9.75 0.49
C LEU A 115 2.22 -9.70 1.53
N PRO A 116 1.69 -10.84 2.05
CA PRO A 116 0.66 -10.81 3.09
C PRO A 116 1.09 -10.07 4.36
N HIS A 117 2.31 -10.35 4.84
CA HIS A 117 2.87 -9.68 6.01
C HIS A 117 3.07 -8.19 5.74
N LEU A 118 3.62 -7.83 4.57
CA LEU A 118 3.87 -6.45 4.20
C LEU A 118 2.57 -5.64 4.12
N PHE A 119 1.53 -6.14 3.43
CA PHE A 119 0.24 -5.45 3.36
C PHE A 119 -0.45 -5.34 4.73
N ASN A 120 -0.37 -6.38 5.57
CA ASN A 120 -0.88 -6.29 6.94
C ASN A 120 -0.14 -5.20 7.75
N SER A 121 1.19 -5.16 7.65
CA SER A 121 2.03 -4.16 8.31
C SER A 121 1.67 -2.74 7.88
N ILE A 122 1.39 -2.49 6.59
CA ILE A 122 0.88 -1.19 6.11
C ILE A 122 -0.39 -0.80 6.86
N VAL A 123 -1.39 -1.69 6.90
CA VAL A 123 -2.69 -1.34 7.49
C VAL A 123 -2.60 -1.12 9.01
N VAL A 124 -1.87 -1.99 9.72
CA VAL A 124 -1.66 -1.84 11.17
C VAL A 124 -0.93 -0.54 11.49
N LYS A 125 0.11 -0.20 10.74
CA LYS A 125 0.86 1.06 10.91
C LYS A 125 -0.01 2.27 10.61
N MET A 126 -0.81 2.24 9.55
CA MET A 126 -1.76 3.31 9.24
C MET A 126 -2.80 3.54 10.34
N ALA A 127 -3.31 2.46 10.94
CA ALA A 127 -4.21 2.55 12.08
C ALA A 127 -3.50 3.18 13.28
N HIS A 128 -2.27 2.74 13.58
CA HIS A 128 -1.45 3.31 14.64
C HIS A 128 -1.18 4.82 14.40
N ASP A 129 -0.89 5.21 13.17
CA ASP A 129 -0.66 6.60 12.81
C ASP A 129 -1.90 7.45 13.00
N ASN A 130 -3.09 6.95 12.65
CA ASN A 130 -4.34 7.65 12.97
C ASN A 130 -4.53 7.86 14.48
N PHE A 131 -4.23 6.85 15.30
CA PHE A 131 -4.29 6.98 16.76
C PHE A 131 -3.31 8.02 17.33
N ARG A 132 -2.24 8.37 16.60
CA ARG A 132 -1.30 9.44 16.99
C ARG A 132 -1.66 10.79 16.37
N ILE A 133 -1.87 10.83 15.05
CA ILE A 133 -2.05 12.04 14.24
C ILE A 133 -3.39 12.70 14.52
N VAL A 134 -4.49 11.95 14.66
CA VAL A 134 -5.81 12.54 14.90
C VAL A 134 -5.85 13.27 16.25
N PRO A 135 -5.45 12.66 17.39
CA PRO A 135 -5.38 13.38 18.66
C PRO A 135 -4.40 14.56 18.64
N LEU A 136 -3.24 14.41 17.97
CA LEU A 136 -2.28 15.51 17.85
C LEU A 136 -2.85 16.68 17.05
N THR A 137 -3.55 16.40 15.94
CA THR A 137 -4.24 17.41 15.13
C THR A 137 -5.31 18.12 15.96
N LEU A 138 -6.13 17.37 16.70
CA LEU A 138 -7.12 17.92 17.61
C LEU A 138 -6.48 18.78 18.70
N LEU A 139 -5.35 18.35 19.28
CA LEU A 139 -4.62 19.12 20.30
C LEU A 139 -4.11 20.45 19.72
N VAL A 140 -3.50 20.43 18.53
CA VAL A 140 -3.04 21.65 17.86
C VAL A 140 -4.21 22.57 17.55
N CYS A 141 -5.32 22.04 17.02
CA CYS A 141 -6.55 22.81 16.80
C CYS A 141 -7.09 23.41 18.10
N LEU A 142 -7.16 22.65 19.19
CA LEU A 142 -7.60 23.14 20.50
C LEU A 142 -6.70 24.27 21.00
N VAL A 143 -5.38 24.13 20.89
CA VAL A 143 -4.42 25.17 21.28
C VAL A 143 -4.63 26.44 20.45
N LEU A 144 -4.73 26.33 19.13
CA LEU A 144 -4.92 27.47 18.24
C LEU A 144 -6.28 28.16 18.46
N LEU A 145 -7.36 27.38 18.60
CA LEU A 145 -8.69 27.90 18.90
C LEU A 145 -8.72 28.59 20.27
N TYR A 146 -8.06 28.01 21.27
CA TYR A 146 -7.98 28.61 22.60
C TYR A 146 -7.14 29.89 22.59
N LEU A 147 -6.04 29.93 21.85
CA LEU A 147 -5.23 31.15 21.72
C LEU A 147 -5.98 32.25 20.96
N SER A 148 -6.72 31.90 19.92
CA SER A 148 -7.52 32.83 19.11
C SER A 148 -8.70 33.40 19.90
N PHE A 149 -9.48 32.53 20.55
CA PHE A 149 -10.74 32.91 21.18
C PHE A 149 -10.64 33.16 22.68
N ARG A 150 -9.67 32.54 23.38
CA ARG A 150 -9.47 32.57 24.83
C ARG A 150 -10.73 32.24 25.62
N TRP A 151 -11.54 31.35 25.06
CA TRP A 151 -12.88 31.01 25.55
C TRP A 151 -13.15 29.52 25.36
N VAL A 152 -13.41 28.83 26.47
CA VAL A 152 -13.47 27.35 26.53
C VAL A 152 -14.55 26.77 25.60
N PRO A 153 -15.84 27.16 25.68
CA PRO A 153 -16.83 26.69 24.71
C PRO A 153 -16.51 27.03 23.24
N GLY A 154 -15.90 28.19 22.97
CA GLY A 154 -15.45 28.55 21.61
C GLY A 154 -14.25 27.74 21.12
N THR A 155 -13.67 26.92 21.98
CA THR A 155 -12.59 25.98 21.65
C THR A 155 -13.13 24.57 21.44
N PHE A 156 -13.98 24.10 22.35
CA PHE A 156 -14.49 22.73 22.32
C PHE A 156 -15.67 22.53 21.36
N LEU A 157 -16.57 23.50 21.20
CA LEU A 157 -17.75 23.34 20.34
C LEU A 157 -17.38 23.09 18.86
N PRO A 158 -16.40 23.80 18.26
CA PRO A 158 -15.86 23.44 16.95
C PRO A 158 -15.38 22.00 16.87
N VAL A 159 -14.57 21.58 17.85
CA VAL A 159 -14.00 20.23 17.86
C VAL A 159 -15.09 19.17 17.93
N VAL A 160 -16.14 19.39 18.71
CA VAL A 160 -17.30 18.49 18.78
C VAL A 160 -18.04 18.44 17.44
N ALA A 161 -18.30 19.60 16.82
CA ALA A 161 -18.99 19.67 15.52
C ALA A 161 -18.22 18.89 14.44
N VAL A 162 -16.90 19.07 14.41
CA VAL A 162 -16.08 18.45 13.37
C VAL A 162 -15.80 16.98 13.67
N GLY A 163 -15.64 16.60 14.94
CA GLY A 163 -15.60 15.21 15.36
C GLY A 163 -16.88 14.46 14.98
N LEU A 164 -18.05 15.07 15.18
CA LEU A 164 -19.33 14.52 14.71
C LEU A 164 -19.34 14.32 13.19
N SER A 165 -18.82 15.31 12.45
CA SER A 165 -18.71 15.23 10.98
C SER A 165 -17.83 14.05 10.55
N ALA A 166 -16.66 13.90 11.17
CA ALA A 166 -15.73 12.81 10.88
C ALA A 166 -16.36 11.43 11.21
N ILE A 167 -17.01 11.30 12.37
CA ILE A 167 -17.70 10.07 12.77
C ILE A 167 -18.80 9.71 11.77
N MET A 168 -19.58 10.69 11.31
CA MET A 168 -20.63 10.42 10.31
C MET A 168 -20.06 9.99 8.97
N VAL A 169 -18.93 10.54 8.53
CA VAL A 169 -18.27 10.13 7.28
C VAL A 169 -17.70 8.73 7.40
N ILE A 170 -16.97 8.41 8.47
CA ILE A 170 -16.44 7.07 8.73
C ILE A 170 -17.59 6.05 8.86
N GLY A 171 -18.67 6.42 9.56
CA GLY A 171 -19.87 5.59 9.68
C GLY A 171 -20.55 5.37 8.33
N ALA A 172 -20.61 6.39 7.47
CA ALA A 172 -21.14 6.26 6.12
C ALA A 172 -20.26 5.36 5.24
N MET A 173 -18.93 5.43 5.38
CA MET A 173 -18.00 4.50 4.71
C MET A 173 -18.26 3.06 5.14
N ALA A 174 -18.39 2.81 6.45
CA ALA A 174 -18.68 1.48 6.98
C ALA A 174 -20.03 0.94 6.46
N LEU A 175 -21.08 1.78 6.39
CA LEU A 175 -22.38 1.41 5.84
C LEU A 175 -22.33 1.13 4.32
N ALA A 176 -21.42 1.77 3.60
CA ALA A 176 -21.21 1.56 2.17
C ALA A 176 -20.30 0.35 1.87
N GLY A 177 -19.74 -0.30 2.89
CA GLY A 177 -18.74 -1.37 2.71
C GLY A 177 -17.40 -0.87 2.16
N GLU A 178 -17.10 0.42 2.36
CA GLU A 178 -15.84 1.02 1.92
C GLU A 178 -14.72 0.71 2.92
N THR A 179 -13.66 0.04 2.46
CA THR A 179 -12.48 -0.29 3.26
C THR A 179 -11.53 0.90 3.36
N MET A 180 -10.77 0.96 4.46
CA MET A 180 -9.68 1.91 4.59
C MET A 180 -8.51 1.47 3.70
N ASN A 181 -7.95 2.41 2.94
CA ASN A 181 -6.79 2.23 2.09
C ASN A 181 -5.81 3.39 2.30
N VAL A 182 -4.60 3.27 1.75
CA VAL A 182 -3.49 4.22 1.91
C VAL A 182 -3.92 5.67 1.65
N ILE A 183 -4.82 5.88 0.69
CA ILE A 183 -5.26 7.22 0.27
C ILE A 183 -6.39 7.76 1.17
N ASN A 184 -7.44 6.98 1.42
CA ASN A 184 -8.62 7.47 2.15
C ASN A 184 -8.40 7.58 3.68
N ASN A 185 -7.29 7.04 4.19
CA ASN A 185 -6.89 7.17 5.58
C ASN A 185 -6.71 8.62 6.06
N ILE A 186 -6.41 9.55 5.15
CA ILE A 186 -6.23 10.98 5.47
C ILE A 186 -7.57 11.73 5.64
N ILE A 187 -8.71 11.12 5.30
CA ILE A 187 -10.01 11.80 5.33
C ILE A 187 -10.36 12.35 6.72
N PRO A 188 -10.24 11.59 7.84
CA PRO A 188 -10.57 12.12 9.15
C PRO A 188 -9.78 13.38 9.56
N PRO A 189 -8.43 13.42 9.50
CA PRO A 189 -7.69 14.65 9.82
C PRO A 189 -7.97 15.77 8.80
N LEU A 190 -8.20 15.46 7.52
CA LEU A 190 -8.56 16.45 6.51
C LEU A 190 -9.88 17.16 6.86
N LEU A 191 -10.93 16.41 7.24
CA LEU A 191 -12.21 16.96 7.66
C LEU A 191 -12.09 17.78 8.95
N ILE A 192 -11.22 17.36 9.88
CA ILE A 192 -10.89 18.12 11.09
C ILE A 192 -10.40 19.52 10.75
N ILE A 193 -9.43 19.62 9.86
CA ILE A 193 -8.83 20.90 9.47
C ILE A 193 -9.85 21.80 8.76
N ILE A 194 -10.59 21.26 7.78
CA ILE A 194 -11.58 22.02 7.00
C ILE A 194 -12.71 22.52 7.90
N GLY A 195 -13.29 21.65 8.72
CA GLY A 195 -14.41 22.02 9.59
C GLY A 195 -14.02 23.00 10.70
N VAL A 196 -12.79 22.93 11.22
CA VAL A 196 -12.28 23.89 12.19
C VAL A 196 -12.12 25.27 11.55
N SER A 197 -11.67 25.36 10.30
CA SER A 197 -11.59 26.62 9.56
C SER A 197 -12.95 27.31 9.44
N ASP A 198 -13.99 26.58 9.00
CA ASP A 198 -15.35 27.12 8.93
C ASP A 198 -15.86 27.56 10.30
N SER A 199 -15.59 26.76 11.33
CA SER A 199 -15.96 27.08 12.71
C SER A 199 -15.33 28.38 13.21
N ILE A 200 -14.08 28.69 12.81
CA ILE A 200 -13.41 29.94 13.20
C ILE A 200 -14.16 31.15 12.62
N HIS A 201 -14.55 31.10 11.34
CA HIS A 201 -15.31 32.17 10.70
C HIS A 201 -16.69 32.36 11.34
N LEU A 202 -17.39 31.26 11.63
CA LEU A 202 -18.68 31.30 12.31
C LEU A 202 -18.59 31.89 13.72
N ILE A 203 -17.62 31.45 14.52
CA ILE A 203 -17.43 31.97 15.89
C ILE A 203 -17.03 33.44 15.87
N GLY A 204 -16.11 33.81 14.98
CA GLY A 204 -15.71 35.20 14.80
C GLY A 204 -16.90 36.09 14.50
N ARG A 205 -17.74 35.68 13.52
CA ARG A 205 -18.93 36.45 13.17
C ARG A 205 -19.98 36.48 14.28
N TYR A 206 -20.18 35.38 14.99
CA TYR A 206 -21.07 35.35 16.15
C TYR A 206 -20.66 36.35 17.23
N ARG A 207 -19.36 36.46 17.51
CA ARG A 207 -18.84 37.46 18.45
C ARG A 207 -19.10 38.90 17.99
N GLU A 208 -18.92 39.19 16.71
CA GLU A 208 -19.23 40.52 16.14
C GLU A 208 -20.73 40.86 16.23
N GLU A 209 -21.61 39.87 16.00
CA GLU A 209 -23.05 40.06 16.08
C GLU A 209 -23.55 40.24 17.53
N LEU A 210 -22.88 39.65 18.52
CA LEU A 210 -23.23 39.85 19.93
C LEU A 210 -23.10 41.32 20.40
N ASP A 211 -22.27 42.12 19.75
CA ASP A 211 -22.14 43.55 20.06
C ASP A 211 -23.35 44.38 19.59
N HIS A 212 -24.12 43.86 18.63
CA HIS A 212 -25.17 44.60 17.93
C HIS A 212 -26.57 43.97 18.09
N ALA A 213 -26.67 42.68 18.41
CA ALA A 213 -27.92 41.95 18.55
C ALA A 213 -28.60 42.15 19.92
N SER A 214 -29.93 42.09 19.93
CA SER A 214 -30.73 42.21 21.16
C SER A 214 -30.78 40.93 21.99
N SER A 215 -30.46 39.78 21.38
CA SER A 215 -30.40 38.48 22.06
C SER A 215 -29.36 37.54 21.44
N LYS A 216 -28.92 36.53 22.19
CA LYS A 216 -28.00 35.48 21.70
C LYS A 216 -28.56 34.72 20.51
N MET A 217 -29.87 34.51 20.48
CA MET A 217 -30.58 33.84 19.39
C MET A 217 -30.60 34.70 18.13
N GLU A 218 -30.81 36.01 18.28
CA GLU A 218 -30.72 36.95 17.17
C GLU A 218 -29.29 37.01 16.60
N ALA A 219 -28.27 37.05 17.47
CA ALA A 219 -26.87 36.99 17.03
C ALA A 219 -26.56 35.71 16.24
N ALA A 220 -27.05 34.55 16.70
CA ALA A 220 -26.88 33.27 16.00
C ALA A 220 -27.58 33.29 14.63
N ARG A 221 -28.81 33.79 14.58
CA ARG A 221 -29.57 33.91 13.32
C ARG A 221 -28.88 34.83 12.32
N ASN A 222 -28.37 35.98 12.78
CA ASN A 222 -27.63 36.91 11.92
C ASN A 222 -26.32 36.29 11.41
N THR A 223 -25.62 35.55 12.28
CA THR A 223 -24.40 34.82 11.93
C THR A 223 -24.67 33.81 10.82
N VAL A 224 -25.70 32.97 10.98
CA VAL A 224 -26.07 31.99 9.95
C VAL A 224 -26.45 32.69 8.64
N ARG A 225 -27.25 33.76 8.69
CA ARG A 225 -27.62 34.52 7.48
C ARG A 225 -26.41 35.09 6.75
N ALA A 226 -25.40 35.55 7.48
CA ALA A 226 -24.19 36.12 6.89
C ALA A 226 -23.25 35.03 6.37
N MET A 227 -23.06 33.95 7.13
CA MET A 227 -21.99 32.97 6.89
C MET A 227 -22.44 31.72 6.12
N ALA A 228 -23.72 31.35 6.13
CA ALA A 228 -24.18 30.11 5.48
C ALA A 228 -23.81 30.06 4.00
N VAL A 229 -24.06 31.15 3.25
CA VAL A 229 -23.72 31.20 1.81
C VAL A 229 -22.20 31.22 1.60
N ALA A 230 -21.47 31.97 2.43
CA ALA A 230 -20.02 32.06 2.32
C ALA A 230 -19.34 30.70 2.58
N CYS A 231 -19.71 30.04 3.68
CA CYS A 231 -19.22 28.71 4.03
C CYS A 231 -19.71 27.65 3.02
N PHE A 232 -20.93 27.74 2.52
CA PHE A 232 -21.39 26.82 1.49
C PHE A 232 -20.53 26.92 0.22
N LEU A 233 -20.20 28.14 -0.20
CA LEU A 233 -19.35 28.37 -1.37
C LEU A 233 -17.92 27.84 -1.17
N THR A 234 -17.32 27.98 0.02
CA THR A 234 -16.01 27.40 0.31
C THR A 234 -16.06 25.88 0.37
N SER A 235 -17.08 25.30 0.99
CA SER A 235 -17.23 23.84 1.09
C SER A 235 -17.54 23.21 -0.27
N ILE A 236 -18.42 23.81 -1.10
CA ILE A 236 -18.73 23.27 -2.43
C ILE A 236 -17.55 23.37 -3.38
N THR A 237 -16.78 24.45 -3.35
CA THR A 237 -15.57 24.57 -4.20
C THR A 237 -14.51 23.56 -3.79
N THR A 238 -14.35 23.32 -2.49
CA THR A 238 -13.47 22.26 -1.98
C THR A 238 -13.97 20.87 -2.38
N ALA A 239 -15.28 20.61 -2.25
CA ALA A 239 -15.89 19.35 -2.64
C ALA A 239 -15.75 19.08 -4.15
N VAL A 240 -15.95 20.09 -5.00
CA VAL A 240 -15.72 19.99 -6.46
C VAL A 240 -14.23 19.74 -6.76
N GLY A 241 -13.32 20.40 -6.04
CA GLY A 241 -11.89 20.16 -6.16
C GLY A 241 -11.51 18.70 -5.86
N LEU A 242 -12.01 18.15 -4.75
CA LEU A 242 -11.80 16.74 -4.38
C LEU A 242 -12.48 15.78 -5.36
N ALA A 243 -13.72 16.07 -5.76
CA ALA A 243 -14.47 15.26 -6.72
C ALA A 243 -13.84 15.21 -8.12
N SER A 244 -12.95 16.16 -8.46
CA SER A 244 -12.20 16.10 -9.72
C SER A 244 -11.33 14.84 -9.84
N LEU A 245 -10.95 14.22 -8.71
CA LEU A 245 -10.20 12.96 -8.68
C LEU A 245 -11.00 11.75 -9.22
N VAL A 246 -12.31 11.88 -9.41
CA VAL A 246 -13.15 10.85 -10.06
C VAL A 246 -12.71 10.59 -11.51
N VAL A 247 -12.03 11.53 -12.16
CA VAL A 247 -11.49 11.37 -13.52
C VAL A 247 -10.22 10.50 -13.54
N SER A 248 -9.60 10.22 -12.39
CA SER A 248 -8.41 9.36 -12.29
C SER A 248 -8.70 7.95 -12.78
N GLN A 249 -7.70 7.26 -13.36
CA GLN A 249 -7.80 5.84 -13.70
C GLN A 249 -7.62 4.92 -12.48
N THR A 250 -7.14 5.46 -11.35
CA THR A 250 -6.90 4.69 -10.13
C THR A 250 -8.16 4.70 -9.25
N ALA A 251 -8.75 3.51 -9.04
CA ALA A 251 -9.98 3.36 -8.24
C ALA A 251 -9.87 3.95 -6.82
N MET A 252 -8.71 3.83 -6.16
CA MET A 252 -8.48 4.42 -4.83
C MET A 252 -8.65 5.94 -4.82
N LEU A 253 -8.13 6.63 -5.85
CA LEU A 253 -8.27 8.09 -6.00
C LEU A 253 -9.71 8.51 -6.31
N GLN A 254 -10.40 7.74 -7.16
CA GLN A 254 -11.81 8.00 -7.47
C GLN A 254 -12.67 7.94 -6.21
N ARG A 255 -12.55 6.85 -5.43
CA ARG A 255 -13.30 6.66 -4.18
C ARG A 255 -12.97 7.73 -3.15
N PHE A 256 -11.69 8.05 -2.97
CA PHE A 256 -11.27 9.16 -2.10
C PHE A 256 -11.93 10.48 -2.51
N GLY A 257 -11.92 10.84 -3.80
CA GLY A 257 -12.51 12.10 -4.29
C GLY A 257 -14.01 12.22 -3.96
N VAL A 258 -14.77 11.13 -4.14
CA VAL A 258 -16.20 11.09 -3.81
C VAL A 258 -16.42 11.19 -2.30
N ILE A 259 -15.76 10.34 -1.51
CA ILE A 259 -15.97 10.25 -0.06
C ILE A 259 -15.53 11.56 0.61
N ALA A 260 -14.36 12.08 0.27
CA ALA A 260 -13.85 13.34 0.83
C ALA A 260 -14.73 14.52 0.41
N GLY A 261 -15.17 14.59 -0.85
CA GLY A 261 -16.07 15.64 -1.34
C GLY A 261 -17.42 15.66 -0.61
N ILE A 262 -18.06 14.50 -0.48
CA ILE A 262 -19.30 14.35 0.31
C ILE A 262 -19.03 14.68 1.79
N GLY A 263 -17.90 14.23 2.33
CA GLY A 263 -17.51 14.49 3.71
C GLY A 263 -17.37 15.97 4.04
N VAL A 264 -16.84 16.78 3.12
CA VAL A 264 -16.77 18.24 3.28
C VAL A 264 -18.16 18.87 3.31
N LEU A 265 -19.08 18.42 2.46
CA LEU A 265 -20.47 18.90 2.47
C LEU A 265 -21.21 18.49 3.75
N ILE A 266 -20.96 17.28 4.24
CA ILE A 266 -21.46 16.82 5.55
C ILE A 266 -20.92 17.73 6.66
N ALA A 267 -19.61 18.01 6.67
CA ALA A 267 -18.98 18.89 7.66
C ALA A 267 -19.57 20.30 7.64
N TYR A 268 -19.89 20.85 6.47
CA TYR A 268 -20.61 22.11 6.34
C TYR A 268 -22.00 22.06 7.01
N VAL A 269 -22.81 21.05 6.68
CA VAL A 269 -24.16 20.89 7.22
C VAL A 269 -24.13 20.78 8.74
N VAL A 270 -23.21 19.97 9.28
CA VAL A 270 -23.01 19.82 10.72
C VAL A 270 -22.57 21.12 11.35
N THR A 271 -21.58 21.80 10.79
CA THR A 271 -21.03 23.02 11.37
C THR A 271 -22.07 24.14 11.42
N ILE A 272 -22.81 24.37 10.33
CA ILE A 272 -23.90 25.36 10.29
C ILE A 272 -25.09 24.96 11.18
N GLY A 273 -25.42 23.68 11.23
CA GLY A 273 -26.57 23.17 11.99
C GLY A 273 -26.32 23.09 13.51
N PHE A 274 -25.10 22.73 13.91
CA PHE A 274 -24.75 22.48 15.31
C PHE A 274 -24.17 23.71 16.00
N LEU A 275 -23.24 24.41 15.35
CA LEU A 275 -22.40 25.39 16.03
C LEU A 275 -23.17 26.64 16.50
N PRO A 276 -23.97 27.34 15.66
CA PRO A 276 -24.71 28.52 16.11
C PRO A 276 -25.70 28.24 17.26
N PRO A 277 -26.54 27.18 17.22
CA PRO A 277 -27.40 26.82 18.35
C PRO A 277 -26.60 26.50 19.61
N ALA A 278 -25.51 25.73 19.50
CA ALA A 278 -24.67 25.39 20.65
C ALA A 278 -24.04 26.64 21.29
N MET A 279 -23.64 27.62 20.50
CA MET A 279 -23.13 28.91 20.98
C MET A 279 -24.18 29.75 21.71
N THR A 280 -25.48 29.58 21.45
CA THR A 280 -26.51 30.30 22.22
C THR A 280 -26.60 29.83 23.67
N LEU A 281 -26.30 28.56 23.93
CA LEU A 281 -26.30 27.95 25.26
C LEU A 281 -25.12 28.46 26.08
N PHE A 282 -23.94 28.56 25.46
CA PHE A 282 -22.72 29.03 26.09
C PHE A 282 -22.37 30.40 25.55
N ALA A 283 -22.69 31.48 26.28
CA ALA A 283 -22.28 32.81 25.82
C ALA A 283 -20.77 33.03 26.03
N PRO A 284 -20.09 33.67 25.05
CA PRO A 284 -18.74 34.13 25.27
C PRO A 284 -18.72 35.21 26.37
N PRO A 285 -17.72 35.19 27.27
CA PRO A 285 -17.49 36.29 28.17
C PRO A 285 -17.05 37.50 27.34
N LEU A 286 -17.86 38.56 27.34
CA LEU A 286 -17.49 39.83 26.74
C LEU A 286 -16.21 40.35 27.43
N PRO A 287 -15.16 40.74 26.70
CA PRO A 287 -13.94 41.30 27.28
C PRO A 287 -14.25 42.46 28.24
N PRO A 288 -13.58 42.55 29.42
CA PRO A 288 -13.79 43.64 30.38
C PRO A 288 -13.57 45.04 29.78
N ARG A 289 -12.71 45.12 28.75
CA ARG A 289 -12.43 46.35 28.01
C ARG A 289 -13.63 46.83 27.17
N GLU A 290 -14.44 45.93 26.64
CA GLU A 290 -15.66 46.24 25.86
C GLU A 290 -16.85 46.59 26.75
N ARG A 291 -16.93 46.04 27.96
CA ARG A 291 -17.96 46.45 28.95
C ARG A 291 -17.85 47.94 29.33
N LYS A 292 -16.62 48.46 29.44
CA LYS A 292 -16.35 49.91 29.57
C LYS A 292 -16.54 50.66 28.24
N ARG A 293 -16.26 50.04 27.10
CA ARG A 293 -16.37 50.67 25.77
C ARG A 293 -17.81 50.82 25.27
N ILE A 294 -18.73 49.94 25.66
CA ILE A 294 -20.17 50.03 25.34
C ILE A 294 -20.83 51.18 26.13
N THR A 295 -20.52 51.28 27.43
CA THR A 295 -20.96 52.40 28.28
C THR A 295 -20.32 53.72 27.86
N LEU A 296 -19.06 53.71 27.41
CA LEU A 296 -18.37 54.89 26.89
C LEU A 296 -18.80 55.26 25.45
N ARG A 297 -19.06 54.33 24.52
CA ARG A 297 -19.49 54.61 23.12
C ARG A 297 -20.81 55.38 23.07
N ARG A 298 -21.75 55.06 23.96
CA ARG A 298 -23.00 55.83 24.11
C ARG A 298 -22.76 57.29 24.54
N LYS A 299 -21.61 57.57 25.17
CA LYS A 299 -21.16 58.91 25.61
C LYS A 299 -20.15 59.56 24.65
N ARG A 300 -19.46 58.79 23.80
CA ARG A 300 -18.36 59.22 22.92
C ARG A 300 -18.70 59.28 21.43
N ALA A 301 -19.91 58.92 21.01
CA ALA A 301 -20.37 59.10 19.63
C ALA A 301 -20.44 60.58 19.17
N LYS A 302 -20.00 61.53 20.01
CA LYS A 302 -19.96 62.96 19.71
C LYS A 302 -18.59 63.50 19.33
N ASP A 303 -17.48 62.86 19.71
CA ASP A 303 -16.15 63.39 19.44
C ASP A 303 -15.08 62.28 19.31
N GLU A 304 -14.37 62.33 18.18
CA GLU A 304 -13.07 61.73 17.88
C GLU A 304 -12.96 60.24 17.47
N GLY A 305 -12.26 60.04 16.34
CA GLY A 305 -12.10 58.79 15.60
C GLY A 305 -11.19 57.72 16.24
N PRO A 306 -11.14 56.50 15.67
CA PRO A 306 -10.64 55.33 16.37
C PRO A 306 -9.14 55.10 16.13
N ARG A 307 -8.31 55.33 17.16
CA ARG A 307 -6.99 54.67 17.28
C ARG A 307 -7.11 53.52 18.28
N ALA A 308 -7.23 52.30 17.77
CA ALA A 308 -7.17 51.07 18.56
C ALA A 308 -5.71 50.60 18.65
N ASP A 309 -5.33 50.11 19.84
CA ASP A 309 -4.00 49.62 20.17
C ASP A 309 -3.72 48.31 19.43
N ARG A 310 -3.10 48.40 18.25
CA ARG A 310 -2.79 47.27 17.36
C ARG A 310 -1.61 46.46 17.90
N GLY A 311 -1.74 45.14 17.95
CA GLY A 311 -0.65 44.22 18.33
C GLY A 311 0.55 44.31 17.38
N LEU A 312 1.72 43.86 17.82
CA LEU A 312 2.98 43.92 17.04
C LEU A 312 2.85 43.30 15.65
N LEU A 313 2.16 42.16 15.54
CA LEU A 313 1.89 41.47 14.28
C LEU A 313 1.06 42.32 13.31
N GLU A 314 -0.03 42.93 13.79
CA GLU A 314 -0.90 43.77 12.96
C GLU A 314 -0.16 45.03 12.47
N ARG A 315 0.71 45.62 13.32
CA ARG A 315 1.58 46.73 12.90
C ARG A 315 2.57 46.29 11.82
N ALA A 316 3.19 45.12 11.97
CA ALA A 316 4.12 44.57 10.99
C ALA A 316 3.42 44.32 9.64
N ILE A 317 2.23 43.69 9.64
CA ILE A 317 1.44 43.46 8.43
C ILE A 317 1.10 44.78 7.75
N VAL A 318 0.62 45.78 8.50
CA VAL A 318 0.25 47.09 7.92
C VAL A 318 1.47 47.80 7.31
N VAL A 319 2.63 47.77 7.98
CA VAL A 319 3.86 48.37 7.45
C VAL A 319 4.34 47.63 6.19
N LEU A 320 4.29 46.30 6.19
CA LEU A 320 4.67 45.49 5.04
C LEU A 320 3.75 45.76 3.84
N THR A 321 2.43 45.71 4.05
CA THR A 321 1.42 46.00 3.02
C THR A 321 1.59 47.41 2.46
N ALA A 322 1.84 48.41 3.32
CA ALA A 322 2.10 49.77 2.88
C ALA A 322 3.39 49.88 2.04
N LYS A 323 4.44 49.11 2.38
CA LYS A 323 5.70 49.07 1.61
C LYS A 323 5.51 48.40 0.25
N ILE A 324 4.75 47.32 0.18
CA ILE A 324 4.40 46.62 -1.07
C ILE A 324 3.59 47.54 -1.99
N LEU A 325 2.54 48.19 -1.46
CA LEU A 325 1.68 49.10 -2.24
C LEU A 325 2.44 50.32 -2.78
N ARG A 326 3.48 50.80 -2.08
CA ARG A 326 4.32 51.91 -2.54
C ARG A 326 5.21 51.56 -3.73
N ARG A 327 5.63 50.29 -3.86
CA ARG A 327 6.47 49.79 -4.95
C ARG A 327 6.06 48.35 -5.29
N PRO A 328 4.99 48.16 -6.08
CA PRO A 328 4.46 46.83 -6.37
C PRO A 328 5.35 46.04 -7.33
N TRP A 329 5.97 46.70 -8.31
CA TRP A 329 6.74 46.05 -9.39
C TRP A 329 7.87 45.11 -8.91
N PRO A 330 8.74 45.48 -7.95
CA PRO A 330 9.74 44.55 -7.43
C PRO A 330 9.15 43.27 -6.81
N PHE A 331 7.98 43.36 -6.16
CA PHE A 331 7.31 42.19 -5.59
C PHE A 331 6.66 41.33 -6.67
N ILE A 332 6.04 41.95 -7.69
CA ILE A 332 5.45 41.23 -8.83
C ILE A 332 6.54 40.50 -9.61
N VAL A 333 7.65 41.18 -9.94
CA VAL A 333 8.78 40.58 -10.65
C VAL A 333 9.44 39.49 -9.81
N GLY A 334 9.66 39.73 -8.52
CA GLY A 334 10.19 38.72 -7.60
C GLY A 334 9.31 37.48 -7.52
N ALA A 335 7.98 37.66 -7.38
CA ALA A 335 7.02 36.56 -7.38
C ALA A 335 6.99 35.81 -8.71
N ALA A 336 7.05 36.51 -9.84
CA ALA A 336 7.10 35.89 -11.18
C ALA A 336 8.39 35.10 -11.40
N LEU A 337 9.54 35.61 -10.95
CA LEU A 337 10.82 34.91 -11.01
C LEU A 337 10.83 33.67 -10.12
N LEU A 338 10.30 33.77 -8.90
CA LEU A 338 10.14 32.62 -8.01
C LEU A 338 9.21 31.57 -8.62
N MET A 339 8.08 31.99 -9.18
CA MET A 339 7.15 31.09 -9.87
C MET A 339 7.86 30.39 -11.04
N ALA A 340 8.58 31.12 -11.89
CA ALA A 340 9.33 30.53 -12.99
C ALA A 340 10.40 29.53 -12.52
N ALA A 341 11.14 29.86 -11.46
CA ALA A 341 12.14 28.98 -10.88
C ALA A 341 11.54 27.69 -10.31
N PHE A 342 10.44 27.79 -9.54
CA PHE A 342 9.76 26.62 -8.99
C PHE A 342 9.04 25.81 -10.07
N SER A 343 8.45 26.44 -11.08
CA SER A 343 7.88 25.72 -12.23
C SER A 343 8.94 24.95 -13.02
N TRP A 344 10.13 25.54 -13.23
CA TRP A 344 11.23 24.84 -13.88
C TRP A 344 11.73 23.65 -13.07
N MET A 345 11.77 23.77 -11.73
CA MET A 345 12.14 22.66 -10.85
C MET A 345 11.05 21.59 -10.79
N ALA A 346 9.77 21.97 -10.84
CA ALA A 346 8.63 21.05 -10.80
C ALA A 346 8.61 20.09 -12.00
N VAL A 347 9.09 20.51 -13.18
CA VAL A 347 9.19 19.64 -14.36
C VAL A 347 10.20 18.49 -14.18
N ARG A 348 11.07 18.56 -13.16
CA ARG A 348 12.08 17.53 -12.86
C ARG A 348 11.59 16.48 -11.87
N VAL A 349 10.36 16.56 -11.39
CA VAL A 349 9.79 15.57 -10.47
C VAL A 349 9.57 14.26 -11.22
N THR A 350 10.20 13.20 -10.73
CA THR A 350 9.99 11.82 -11.21
C THR A 350 8.73 11.25 -10.58
N VAL A 351 7.87 10.65 -11.40
CA VAL A 351 6.70 9.90 -10.92
C VAL A 351 7.10 8.44 -10.88
N ASP A 352 7.24 7.89 -9.68
CA ASP A 352 7.52 6.49 -9.45
C ASP A 352 6.82 6.02 -8.18
N SER A 353 6.63 4.71 -8.05
CA SER A 353 6.00 4.09 -6.89
C SER A 353 6.68 2.76 -6.62
N ALA A 354 7.44 2.71 -5.53
CA ALA A 354 7.95 1.47 -4.95
C ALA A 354 7.12 1.10 -3.71
N LEU A 355 7.03 -0.19 -3.42
CA LEU A 355 6.21 -0.70 -2.32
C LEU A 355 6.86 -0.43 -0.96
N LEU A 356 8.18 -0.48 -0.89
CA LEU A 356 8.98 -0.23 0.31
C LEU A 356 9.05 1.27 0.67
N ASP A 357 8.74 2.19 -0.26
CA ASP A 357 8.70 3.64 -0.01
C ASP A 357 7.63 4.05 1.01
N GLU A 358 6.65 3.16 1.30
CA GLU A 358 5.60 3.38 2.31
C GLU A 358 6.10 3.15 3.76
N PHE A 359 7.33 2.67 3.93
CA PHE A 359 7.92 2.30 5.22
C PHE A 359 9.16 3.14 5.55
N ASP A 360 9.47 3.22 6.85
CA ASP A 360 10.77 3.72 7.29
C ASP A 360 11.89 2.75 6.88
N GLU A 361 13.07 3.27 6.53
CA GLU A 361 14.22 2.46 6.08
C GLU A 361 14.66 1.40 7.10
N GLU A 362 14.41 1.63 8.39
CA GLU A 362 14.77 0.73 9.50
C GLU A 362 13.67 -0.29 9.84
N ASP A 363 12.54 -0.30 9.13
CA ASP A 363 11.42 -1.18 9.43
C ASP A 363 11.76 -2.65 9.17
N GLU A 364 11.29 -3.55 10.07
CA GLU A 364 11.53 -4.98 9.94
C GLU A 364 10.98 -5.56 8.62
N ALA A 365 9.85 -5.05 8.13
CA ALA A 365 9.27 -5.52 6.87
C ALA A 365 10.15 -5.13 5.66
N VAL A 366 10.80 -3.96 5.72
CA VAL A 366 11.76 -3.50 4.70
C VAL A 366 13.02 -4.34 4.76
N VAL A 367 13.63 -4.47 5.93
CA VAL A 367 14.85 -5.27 6.13
C VAL A 367 14.65 -6.71 5.67
N SER A 368 13.52 -7.32 6.04
CA SER A 368 13.20 -8.69 5.67
C SER A 368 12.96 -8.83 4.17
N THR A 369 12.27 -7.88 3.54
CA THR A 369 12.05 -7.89 2.08
C THR A 369 13.35 -7.72 1.31
N LEU A 370 14.20 -6.76 1.70
CA LEU A 370 15.51 -6.56 1.09
C LEU A 370 16.42 -7.77 1.26
N LEU A 371 16.36 -8.44 2.42
CA LEU A 371 17.10 -9.68 2.64
C LEU A 371 16.64 -10.80 1.69
N LEU A 372 15.33 -10.91 1.43
CA LEU A 372 14.78 -11.86 0.45
C LEU A 372 15.15 -11.47 -1.00
N GLU A 373 15.27 -10.19 -1.33
CA GLU A 373 15.72 -9.76 -2.67
C GLU A 373 17.23 -9.94 -2.88
N GLU A 374 18.05 -9.74 -1.84
CA GLU A 374 19.51 -9.87 -1.94
C GLU A 374 19.98 -11.33 -1.97
N LYS A 375 19.38 -12.17 -1.12
CA LYS A 375 19.85 -13.55 -0.90
C LYS A 375 19.03 -14.60 -1.64
N LEU A 376 17.82 -14.25 -2.05
CA LEU A 376 16.86 -15.10 -2.76
C LEU A 376 16.33 -14.35 -3.99
N GLU A 377 15.38 -14.95 -4.70
CA GLU A 377 14.76 -14.38 -5.89
C GLU A 377 13.69 -13.34 -5.54
N GLY A 378 13.60 -12.85 -4.28
CA GLY A 378 12.60 -11.87 -3.86
C GLY A 378 11.17 -12.39 -3.78
N VAL A 379 10.22 -11.48 -3.50
CA VAL A 379 8.81 -11.85 -3.21
C VAL A 379 7.78 -11.28 -4.17
N ARG A 380 8.14 -10.33 -5.05
CA ARG A 380 7.19 -9.67 -5.95
C ARG A 380 7.07 -10.43 -7.27
N PRO A 381 5.90 -11.00 -7.60
CA PRO A 381 5.70 -11.67 -8.87
C PRO A 381 5.29 -10.70 -9.98
N LEU A 382 5.84 -10.90 -11.17
CA LEU A 382 5.24 -10.53 -12.45
C LEU A 382 4.81 -11.83 -13.13
N GLU A 383 3.52 -11.94 -13.45
CA GLU A 383 2.93 -13.16 -13.98
C GLU A 383 2.64 -13.01 -15.46
N ILE A 384 3.20 -13.91 -16.27
CA ILE A 384 2.93 -13.99 -17.70
C ILE A 384 2.06 -15.23 -17.92
N MET A 385 0.83 -14.99 -18.40
CA MET A 385 -0.13 -16.04 -18.72
C MET A 385 -0.15 -16.25 -20.23
N LEU A 386 0.17 -17.47 -20.66
CA LEU A 386 0.10 -17.92 -22.04
C LEU A 386 -1.19 -18.71 -22.20
N GLU A 387 -2.08 -18.29 -23.10
CA GLU A 387 -3.38 -18.93 -23.32
C GLU A 387 -3.43 -19.58 -24.72
N SER A 388 -4.07 -20.75 -24.80
CA SER A 388 -4.26 -21.50 -26.04
C SER A 388 -5.63 -22.20 -26.05
N ASP A 389 -6.34 -22.10 -27.18
CA ASP A 389 -7.58 -22.85 -27.40
C ASP A 389 -7.34 -24.37 -27.55
N ASP A 390 -6.11 -24.77 -27.88
CA ASP A 390 -5.70 -26.18 -27.99
C ASP A 390 -5.03 -26.67 -26.69
N PRO A 391 -5.67 -27.60 -25.94
CA PRO A 391 -5.13 -28.23 -24.73
C PRO A 391 -3.80 -28.96 -24.91
N ALA A 392 -3.46 -29.37 -26.14
CA ALA A 392 -2.21 -30.05 -26.45
C ALA A 392 -1.07 -29.06 -26.73
N ARG A 393 -1.35 -27.75 -26.86
CA ARG A 393 -0.36 -26.78 -27.32
C ARG A 393 0.89 -26.70 -26.45
N PHE A 394 0.73 -26.76 -25.11
CA PHE A 394 1.87 -26.74 -24.18
C PHE A 394 2.62 -28.08 -24.09
N ARG A 395 2.20 -29.11 -24.85
CA ARG A 395 2.96 -30.36 -25.02
C ARG A 395 3.94 -30.27 -26.19
N ASP A 396 3.77 -29.29 -27.08
CA ASP A 396 4.65 -29.07 -28.23
C ASP A 396 6.05 -28.63 -27.73
N PRO A 397 7.12 -29.39 -28.06
CA PRO A 397 8.49 -29.03 -27.69
C PRO A 397 8.92 -27.64 -28.17
N GLU A 398 8.39 -27.17 -29.30
CA GLU A 398 8.71 -25.82 -29.79
C GLU A 398 8.12 -24.74 -28.88
N VAL A 399 6.94 -24.97 -28.31
CA VAL A 399 6.30 -24.06 -27.37
C VAL A 399 7.05 -24.05 -26.03
N VAL A 400 7.46 -25.22 -25.53
CA VAL A 400 8.27 -25.30 -24.31
C VAL A 400 9.62 -24.61 -24.50
N ALA A 401 10.28 -24.81 -25.63
CA ALA A 401 11.53 -24.11 -25.95
C ALA A 401 11.35 -22.58 -26.06
N ALA A 402 10.20 -22.10 -26.58
CA ALA A 402 9.90 -20.67 -26.60
C ALA A 402 9.69 -20.10 -25.18
N ILE A 403 9.12 -20.89 -24.26
CA ILE A 403 9.04 -20.54 -22.83
C ILE A 403 10.45 -20.41 -22.24
N ASP A 404 11.34 -21.37 -22.52
CA ASP A 404 12.74 -21.35 -22.05
C ASP A 404 13.50 -20.13 -22.56
N GLU A 405 13.37 -19.81 -23.85
CA GLU A 405 14.00 -18.65 -24.49
C GLU A 405 13.47 -17.34 -23.87
N THR A 406 12.16 -17.27 -23.62
CA THR A 406 11.53 -16.11 -22.96
C THR A 406 12.07 -15.94 -21.53
N GLN A 407 12.18 -17.03 -20.77
CA GLN A 407 12.77 -17.01 -19.42
C GLN A 407 14.23 -16.59 -19.42
N ALA A 408 15.03 -17.11 -20.35
CA ALA A 408 16.45 -16.75 -20.47
C ALA A 408 16.60 -15.24 -20.75
N TRP A 409 15.82 -14.71 -21.69
CA TRP A 409 15.80 -13.28 -21.99
C TRP A 409 15.32 -12.43 -20.80
N LEU A 410 14.31 -12.89 -20.06
CA LEU A 410 13.79 -12.21 -18.87
C LEU A 410 14.85 -12.08 -17.77
N ARG A 411 15.65 -13.13 -17.53
CA ARG A 411 16.73 -13.12 -16.53
C ARG A 411 17.82 -12.09 -16.84
N GLU A 412 17.93 -11.65 -18.08
CA GLU A 412 18.88 -10.60 -18.49
C GLU A 412 18.31 -9.18 -18.28
N GLN A 413 17.01 -9.04 -17.99
CA GLN A 413 16.39 -7.74 -17.78
C GLN A 413 16.71 -7.16 -16.40
N ASP A 414 16.86 -5.84 -16.35
CA ASP A 414 17.17 -5.10 -15.14
C ASP A 414 16.05 -5.24 -14.09
N GLY A 415 16.42 -5.68 -12.88
CA GLY A 415 15.51 -5.89 -11.76
C GLY A 415 14.73 -7.21 -11.77
N VAL A 416 14.95 -8.10 -12.74
CA VAL A 416 14.48 -9.49 -12.67
C VAL A 416 15.43 -10.30 -11.80
N LEU A 417 14.92 -10.89 -10.73
CA LEU A 417 15.69 -11.68 -9.76
C LEU A 417 15.67 -13.18 -10.09
N GLY A 418 14.58 -13.67 -10.69
CA GLY A 418 14.41 -15.08 -11.02
C GLY A 418 13.19 -15.33 -11.91
N THR A 419 13.14 -16.49 -12.53
CA THR A 419 11.99 -16.95 -13.31
C THR A 419 11.75 -18.43 -13.08
N VAL A 420 10.49 -18.84 -13.09
CA VAL A 420 10.07 -20.23 -13.02
C VAL A 420 8.81 -20.48 -13.85
N SER A 421 8.78 -21.59 -14.59
CA SER A 421 7.58 -22.08 -15.27
C SER A 421 7.48 -23.60 -15.21
N MET A 422 6.51 -24.18 -15.93
CA MET A 422 6.42 -25.62 -16.13
C MET A 422 7.69 -26.22 -16.76
N SER A 423 8.40 -25.48 -17.62
CA SER A 423 9.56 -26.02 -18.33
C SER A 423 10.69 -26.39 -17.37
N ASP A 424 10.97 -25.58 -16.35
CA ASP A 424 12.02 -25.85 -15.36
C ASP A 424 11.78 -27.17 -14.62
N TYR A 425 10.52 -27.48 -14.27
CA TYR A 425 10.15 -28.75 -13.63
C TYR A 425 10.24 -29.95 -14.57
N LEU A 426 9.91 -29.76 -15.85
CA LEU A 426 10.03 -30.80 -16.88
C LEU A 426 11.51 -31.11 -17.14
N HIS A 427 12.36 -30.09 -17.28
CA HIS A 427 13.80 -30.25 -17.48
C HIS A 427 14.48 -30.92 -16.28
N GLU A 428 14.14 -30.50 -15.06
CA GLU A 428 14.71 -31.11 -13.85
C GLU A 428 14.29 -32.58 -13.71
N THR A 429 13.03 -32.91 -13.99
CA THR A 429 12.57 -34.30 -13.98
C THR A 429 13.25 -35.11 -15.08
N TRP A 430 13.38 -34.54 -16.28
CA TRP A 430 14.04 -35.21 -17.39
C TRP A 430 15.50 -35.50 -17.09
N ALA A 431 16.26 -34.54 -16.57
CA ALA A 431 17.66 -34.72 -16.19
C ALA A 431 17.86 -35.85 -15.16
N ARG A 432 16.94 -35.97 -14.20
CA ARG A 432 16.96 -37.07 -13.22
C ARG A 432 16.70 -38.43 -13.85
N ILE A 433 15.73 -38.53 -14.76
CA ILE A 433 15.40 -39.79 -15.45
C ILE A 433 16.51 -40.17 -16.45
N ALA A 434 17.00 -39.19 -17.20
CA ALA A 434 18.10 -39.34 -18.14
C ALA A 434 19.46 -39.60 -17.45
N GLY A 435 19.57 -39.28 -16.16
CA GLY A 435 20.81 -39.43 -15.39
C GLY A 435 21.94 -38.55 -15.91
N ASP A 436 21.58 -37.39 -16.48
CA ASP A 436 22.47 -36.51 -17.22
C ASP A 436 22.08 -35.05 -16.94
N GLU A 437 23.03 -34.29 -16.40
CA GLU A 437 22.82 -32.89 -16.02
C GLU A 437 22.67 -31.98 -17.23
N GLU A 438 23.26 -32.32 -18.38
CA GLU A 438 23.16 -31.53 -19.62
C GLU A 438 21.70 -31.45 -20.10
N ALA A 439 20.91 -32.48 -19.81
CA ALA A 439 19.49 -32.57 -20.16
C ALA A 439 18.62 -31.46 -19.53
N ARG A 440 19.12 -30.74 -18.52
CA ARG A 440 18.43 -29.58 -17.95
C ARG A 440 18.32 -28.39 -18.93
N THR A 441 19.13 -28.38 -19.97
CA THR A 441 19.21 -27.29 -20.96
C THR A 441 18.89 -27.73 -22.38
N GLU A 442 18.67 -29.02 -22.59
CA GLU A 442 18.38 -29.59 -23.90
C GLU A 442 16.91 -29.45 -24.25
N ARG A 443 16.63 -29.11 -25.51
CA ARG A 443 15.25 -29.11 -26.02
C ARG A 443 14.65 -30.53 -25.96
N PHE A 444 13.37 -30.61 -25.61
CA PHE A 444 12.63 -31.87 -25.67
C PHE A 444 12.56 -32.39 -27.12
N ALA A 445 12.72 -33.71 -27.27
CA ALA A 445 12.81 -34.39 -28.56
C ALA A 445 11.46 -34.54 -29.26
N SER A 446 10.35 -34.62 -28.50
CA SER A 446 9.01 -34.85 -29.07
C SER A 446 7.88 -34.48 -28.12
N GLU A 447 6.69 -34.24 -28.67
CA GLU A 447 5.46 -34.02 -27.89
C GLU A 447 5.16 -35.19 -26.94
N ALA A 448 5.43 -36.42 -27.39
CA ALA A 448 5.26 -37.63 -26.57
C ALA A 448 6.15 -37.61 -25.31
N GLN A 449 7.36 -37.04 -25.40
CA GLN A 449 8.25 -36.89 -24.26
C GLN A 449 7.68 -35.91 -23.24
N VAL A 450 7.22 -34.74 -23.69
CA VAL A 450 6.63 -33.70 -22.82
C VAL A 450 5.35 -34.24 -22.17
N ALA A 451 4.47 -34.87 -22.96
CA ALA A 451 3.24 -35.48 -22.46
C ALA A 451 3.51 -36.57 -21.41
N ALA A 452 4.58 -37.37 -21.59
CA ALA A 452 4.98 -38.37 -20.63
C ALA A 452 5.43 -37.74 -19.30
N LEU A 453 6.26 -36.69 -19.34
CA LEU A 453 6.70 -35.97 -18.15
C LEU A 453 5.52 -35.32 -17.38
N LEU A 454 4.59 -34.69 -18.11
CA LEU A 454 3.36 -34.14 -17.52
C LEU A 454 2.51 -35.23 -16.84
N THR A 455 2.43 -36.41 -17.46
CA THR A 455 1.71 -37.57 -16.89
C THR A 455 2.35 -38.05 -15.59
N LEU A 456 3.68 -38.02 -15.47
CA LEU A 456 4.38 -38.38 -14.24
C LEU A 456 4.05 -37.41 -13.11
N PHE A 457 4.02 -36.10 -13.37
CA PHE A 457 3.66 -35.09 -12.39
C PHE A 457 2.20 -35.16 -11.94
N GLY A 458 1.27 -35.51 -12.84
CA GLY A 458 -0.13 -35.71 -12.51
C GLY A 458 -0.40 -36.84 -11.50
N ARG A 459 0.61 -37.64 -11.14
CA ARG A 459 0.53 -38.69 -10.12
C ARG A 459 1.11 -38.29 -8.77
N VAL A 460 1.76 -37.13 -8.69
CA VAL A 460 2.31 -36.58 -7.44
C VAL A 460 1.25 -35.71 -6.78
N GLU A 461 0.98 -35.92 -5.50
CA GLU A 461 -0.02 -35.16 -4.76
C GLU A 461 0.63 -34.47 -3.54
N PRO A 462 0.59 -33.13 -3.44
CA PRO A 462 0.02 -32.19 -4.42
C PRO A 462 0.87 -32.10 -5.71
N ASN A 463 0.20 -31.88 -6.85
CA ASN A 463 0.89 -31.75 -8.15
C ASN A 463 1.63 -30.41 -8.21
N PRO A 464 2.97 -30.37 -8.29
CA PRO A 464 3.74 -29.13 -8.31
C PRO A 464 3.51 -28.30 -9.59
N LEU A 465 3.02 -28.91 -10.67
CA LEU A 465 2.73 -28.21 -11.92
C LEU A 465 1.39 -27.48 -11.92
N SER A 466 0.49 -27.73 -10.97
CA SER A 466 -0.86 -27.11 -10.95
C SER A 466 -0.80 -25.58 -10.84
N SER A 467 0.29 -25.04 -10.28
CA SER A 467 0.52 -23.59 -10.21
C SER A 467 1.01 -22.97 -11.52
N PHE A 468 1.43 -23.79 -12.49
CA PHE A 468 2.09 -23.36 -13.73
C PHE A 468 1.38 -23.81 -15.02
N LEU A 469 0.55 -24.84 -14.95
CA LEU A 469 -0.26 -25.33 -16.06
C LEU A 469 -1.63 -25.72 -15.52
N THR A 470 -2.69 -25.20 -16.14
CA THR A 470 -4.06 -25.55 -15.77
C THR A 470 -4.37 -27.02 -16.09
N GLU A 471 -5.31 -27.62 -15.34
CA GLU A 471 -5.69 -29.02 -15.54
C GLU A 471 -6.24 -29.32 -16.95
N ASP A 472 -6.90 -28.32 -17.56
CA ASP A 472 -7.39 -28.38 -18.94
C ASP A 472 -6.28 -28.17 -19.99
N GLY A 473 -5.05 -27.82 -19.58
CA GLY A 473 -3.92 -27.57 -20.46
C GLY A 473 -4.06 -26.34 -21.35
N GLN A 474 -4.99 -25.42 -21.04
CA GLN A 474 -5.24 -24.23 -21.86
C GLN A 474 -4.44 -23.01 -21.44
N VAL A 475 -3.92 -22.97 -20.21
CA VAL A 475 -3.16 -21.83 -19.70
C VAL A 475 -1.86 -22.31 -19.06
N ALA A 476 -0.74 -21.80 -19.57
CA ALA A 476 0.58 -21.94 -18.94
C ALA A 476 1.02 -20.61 -18.33
N ARG A 477 1.73 -20.67 -17.21
CA ARG A 477 2.20 -19.51 -16.46
C ARG A 477 3.71 -19.49 -16.35
N ILE A 478 4.30 -18.35 -16.66
CA ILE A 478 5.69 -18.02 -16.34
C ILE A 478 5.65 -17.02 -15.19
N GLN A 479 6.16 -17.43 -14.04
CA GLN A 479 6.34 -16.55 -12.90
C GLN A 479 7.72 -15.90 -12.99
N VAL A 480 7.74 -14.58 -13.01
CA VAL A 480 8.94 -13.75 -12.95
C VAL A 480 8.99 -13.12 -11.57
N ARG A 481 10.13 -13.11 -10.90
CA ARG A 481 10.31 -12.39 -9.65
C ARG A 481 11.06 -11.09 -9.90
N LEU A 482 10.49 -9.99 -9.42
CA LEU A 482 11.05 -8.65 -9.57
C LEU A 482 11.54 -8.13 -8.22
N ALA A 483 12.64 -7.38 -8.24
CA ALA A 483 13.03 -6.52 -7.12
C ALA A 483 12.10 -5.30 -7.01
N ASP A 484 12.10 -4.61 -5.88
CA ASP A 484 11.36 -3.35 -5.72
C ASP A 484 12.03 -2.16 -6.41
N ILE A 485 12.11 -2.22 -7.74
CA ILE A 485 12.79 -1.22 -8.59
C ILE A 485 11.92 0.01 -8.96
N GLY A 486 10.71 0.10 -8.40
CA GLY A 486 9.71 1.10 -8.77
C GLY A 486 8.86 0.71 -10.00
N ALA A 487 7.66 1.28 -10.07
CA ALA A 487 6.70 1.08 -11.16
C ALA A 487 7.25 1.50 -12.53
N ALA A 488 7.98 2.63 -12.61
CA ALA A 488 8.47 3.15 -13.89
C ALA A 488 9.45 2.18 -14.57
N ARG A 489 10.38 1.60 -13.81
CA ARG A 489 11.34 0.61 -14.32
C ARG A 489 10.68 -0.74 -14.57
N SER A 490 9.75 -1.15 -13.70
CA SER A 490 8.98 -2.39 -13.90
C SER A 490 8.18 -2.38 -15.20
N ILE A 491 7.59 -1.23 -15.56
CA ILE A 491 6.84 -1.07 -16.82
C ILE A 491 7.75 -1.23 -18.04
N VAL A 492 9.02 -0.79 -17.99
CA VAL A 492 9.95 -0.99 -19.11
C VAL A 492 10.15 -2.47 -19.43
N VAL A 493 10.23 -3.32 -18.40
CA VAL A 493 10.32 -4.78 -18.57
C VAL A 493 9.03 -5.34 -19.20
N ILE A 494 7.88 -4.88 -18.73
CA ILE A 494 6.57 -5.30 -19.25
C ILE A 494 6.35 -4.85 -20.70
N ASP A 495 6.76 -3.63 -21.04
CA ASP A 495 6.63 -3.10 -22.40
C ASP A 495 7.61 -3.78 -23.37
N ALA A 496 8.79 -4.21 -22.88
CA ALA A 496 9.73 -4.99 -23.68
C ALA A 496 9.25 -6.43 -23.98
N LEU A 497 8.30 -6.96 -23.20
CA LEU A 497 7.65 -8.25 -23.43
C LEU A 497 6.54 -8.21 -24.48
N ARG A 498 5.95 -7.04 -24.75
CA ARG A 498 4.86 -6.84 -25.72
C ARG A 498 5.39 -6.62 -27.13
#